data_AF-A0A429CV70-F1
#
_entry.id   AF-A0A429CV70-F1
#
_cell.length_a   1.000
_cell.length_b   1.000
_cell.length_c   1.000
_cell.angle_alpha   90.00
_cell.angle_beta   90.00
_cell.angle_gamma   90.00
#
_symmetry.space_group_name_H-M   'P 1'
#
loop_
_entity.id
_entity.type
_entity.pdbx_description
1 polymer ?
#
loop_
_entity_poly.entity_id
_entity_poly.type
_entity_poly.pdbx_seq_one_letter_code
_entity_poly.pdbx_strand_id
1 'polypeptide(L)' 'ESARRKALPAWLHHYNHHRPHTATDGKPPVTRLTNVPGQYT' A
#
# COMPACT_ATOMS: atom_id res chain seq x y z
N GLU A 1 4.23 7.70 21.84
CA GLU A 1 3.71 8.14 20.53
C GLU A 1 4.76 8.51 19.48
N SER A 2 5.85 9.21 19.82
CA SER A 2 6.88 9.66 18.85
C SER A 2 7.47 8.53 17.98
N ALA A 3 7.82 7.39 18.57
CA ALA A 3 8.37 6.24 17.83
C ALA A 3 7.40 5.70 16.75
N ARG A 4 6.11 5.61 17.06
CA ARG A 4 5.07 5.14 16.12
C ARG A 4 4.94 6.09 14.93
N ARG A 5 4.94 7.40 15.17
CA ARG A 5 4.88 8.42 14.11
C ARG A 5 6.11 8.37 13.20
N LYS A 6 7.30 8.15 13.77
CA LYS A 6 8.54 7.98 12.99
C LYS A 6 8.50 6.74 12.09
N ALA A 7 7.90 5.65 12.56
CA ALA A 7 7.79 4.40 11.80
C ALA A 7 6.68 4.43 10.72
N LEU A 8 5.67 5.31 10.88
CA LEU A 8 4.48 5.31 10.03
C LEU A 8 4.74 5.45 8.52
N PRO A 9 5.63 6.33 8.03
CA PRO A 9 5.83 6.49 6.59
C PRO A 9 6.35 5.21 5.91
N ALA A 10 7.38 4.58 6.49
CA ALA A 10 7.94 3.34 5.96
C ALA A 10 6.93 2.19 6.05
N TRP A 11 6.17 2.14 7.16
CA TRP A 11 5.14 1.13 7.34
C TRP A 11 4.00 1.25 6.31
N LEU A 12 3.53 2.47 6.03
CA LEU A 12 2.49 2.71 5.01
C LEU A 12 2.95 2.27 3.61
N HIS A 13 4.20 2.57 3.25
CA HIS A 13 4.75 2.17 1.96
C HIS A 13 4.83 0.64 1.83
N HIS A 14 5.33 -0.04 2.86
CA HIS A 14 5.36 -1.50 2.88
C HIS A 14 3.94 -2.10 2.79
N TYR A 15 3.03 -1.60 3.61
CA TYR A 15 1.65 -2.10 3.66
C TYR A 15 0.92 -1.94 2.32
N ASN A 16 0.97 -0.73 1.73
CA ASN A 16 0.21 -0.44 0.52
C ASN A 16 0.79 -1.06 -0.76
N HIS A 17 2.12 -1.23 -0.82
CA HIS A 17 2.79 -1.61 -2.07
C HIS A 17 3.43 -3.00 -2.06
N HIS A 18 3.64 -3.62 -0.89
CA HIS A 18 4.42 -4.86 -0.80
C HIS A 18 3.70 -5.98 -0.06
N ARG A 19 2.90 -5.65 0.96
CA ARG A 19 2.27 -6.65 1.81
C ARG A 19 1.17 -7.39 1.04
N PRO A 20 1.19 -8.73 0.97
CA PRO A 20 0.14 -9.50 0.33
C PRO A 20 -1.15 -9.49 1.17
N HIS A 21 -2.31 -9.42 0.52
CA HIS A 21 -3.63 -9.51 1.17
C HIS A 21 -4.49 -10.62 0.57
N THR A 22 -5.20 -11.36 1.40
CA THR A 22 -6.09 -12.45 0.94
C THR A 22 -7.27 -11.92 0.13
N ALA A 23 -7.82 -10.76 0.51
CA ALA A 23 -8.91 -10.09 -0.20
C ALA A 23 -8.53 -9.54 -1.58
N THR A 24 -7.24 -9.61 -1.94
CA THR A 24 -6.67 -9.13 -3.21
C THR A 24 -5.94 -10.25 -3.94
N ASP A 25 -6.27 -11.52 -3.65
CA ASP A 25 -5.62 -12.68 -4.28
C ASP A 25 -4.10 -12.70 -4.06
N GLY A 26 -3.67 -12.37 -2.84
CA GLY A 26 -2.26 -12.30 -2.46
C GLY A 26 -1.51 -11.06 -2.95
N LYS A 27 -2.18 -10.11 -3.62
CA LYS A 27 -1.56 -8.90 -4.15
C LYS A 27 -1.53 -7.76 -3.12
N PRO A 28 -0.68 -6.73 -3.27
CA PRO A 28 -0.71 -5.59 -2.37
C PRO A 28 -1.96 -4.70 -2.57
N PRO A 29 -2.39 -3.93 -1.56
CA PRO A 29 -3.63 -3.13 -1.63
C PRO A 29 -3.69 -2.17 -2.82
N VAL A 30 -2.56 -1.61 -3.25
CA VAL A 30 -2.47 -0.68 -4.38
C VAL A 30 -3.02 -1.27 -5.69
N THR A 31 -3.02 -2.61 -5.86
CA THR A 31 -3.48 -3.26 -7.09
C THR A 31 -5.00 -3.18 -7.28
N ARG A 32 -5.76 -2.75 -6.27
CA ARG A 32 -7.21 -2.55 -6.37
C ARG A 32 -7.61 -1.13 -6.78
N LEU A 33 -6.67 -0.21 -6.86
CA LEU A 33 -6.97 1.18 -7.24
C LEU A 33 -7.21 1.25 -8.75
N THR A 34 -8.29 1.91 -9.16
CA THR A 34 -8.73 2.03 -10.56
C THR A 34 -8.75 3.46 -11.07
N ASN A 35 -8.02 4.36 -10.42
CA ASN A 35 -7.94 5.78 -10.79
C ASN A 35 -6.62 6.40 -10.31
N VAL A 36 -5.50 5.72 -10.60
CA VAL A 36 -4.17 6.28 -10.30
C VAL A 36 -3.59 6.98 -11.53
N PRO A 37 -2.80 8.06 -11.34
CA PRO A 37 -2.10 8.70 -12.46
C PRO A 37 -1.27 7.67 -13.24
N GLY A 38 -1.36 7.71 -14.58
CA GLY A 38 -0.61 6.81 -15.46
C GLY A 38 -1.24 5.44 -15.72
N GLN A 39 -2.43 5.14 -15.18
CA GLN A 39 -3.06 3.83 -15.36
C GLN A 39 -3.67 3.61 -16.75
N TYR A 40 -4.11 4.68 -17.42
CA TYR A 40 -4.83 4.64 -18.70
C TYR A 40 -4.15 5.44 -19.82
N THR A 41 -2.92 5.88 -19.58
CA THR A 41 -2.07 6.55 -20.56
C THR A 41 -1.05 5.56 -21.08
#